data_AF-A0A1Q3SXM8-F1
#
_entry.id   AF-A0A1Q3SXM8-F1
#
_cell.length_a   1.000
_cell.length_b   1.000
_cell.length_c   1.000
_cell.angle_alpha   90.00
_cell.angle_beta   90.00
_cell.angle_gamma   90.00
#
_symmetry.space_group_name_H-M   'P 1'
#
loop_
_entity.id
_entity.type
_entity.pdbx_description
1 polymer ?
#
loop_
_entity_poly.entity_id
_entity_poly.type
_entity_poly.pdbx_seq_one_letter_code
_entity_poly.pdbx_strand_id
1 'polypeptide(L)' 'MSNETISDLREMVRTLRKEGFTEEAIALAANVSQPTISRILSGKVKSAKFEVALKIKSIFIQYCQ' A
#
# COMPACT_ATOMS: atom_id res chain seq x y z
N MET A 1 -11.61 -12.77 -9.23
CA MET A 1 -10.86 -11.90 -8.28
C MET A 1 -9.43 -11.83 -8.77
N SER A 2 -8.93 -10.64 -9.11
CA SER A 2 -7.55 -10.48 -9.57
C SER A 2 -6.58 -10.80 -8.44
N ASN A 3 -5.63 -11.70 -8.69
CA ASN A 3 -4.47 -11.91 -7.83
C ASN A 3 -3.59 -10.65 -7.93
N GLU A 4 -3.80 -9.68 -7.05
CA GLU A 4 -2.87 -8.55 -6.95
C GLU A 4 -1.53 -9.04 -6.42
N THR A 5 -0.52 -8.83 -7.22
CA THR A 5 0.86 -9.20 -6.90
C THR A 5 1.47 -8.15 -5.97
N ILE A 6 2.56 -8.49 -5.30
CA ILE A 6 3.35 -7.52 -4.51
C ILE A 6 3.80 -6.32 -5.36
N SER A 7 4.01 -6.53 -6.67
CA SER A 7 4.36 -5.47 -7.61
C SER A 7 3.25 -4.42 -7.71
N ASP A 8 1.99 -4.87 -7.78
CA ASP A 8 0.83 -3.99 -7.87
C ASP A 8 0.66 -3.17 -6.58
N LEU A 9 0.83 -3.83 -5.43
CA LEU A 9 0.75 -3.18 -4.13
C LEU A 9 1.80 -2.08 -3.98
N ARG A 10 3.03 -2.33 -4.44
CA ARG A 10 4.11 -1.34 -4.40
C ARG A 10 3.79 -0.13 -5.25
N GLU A 11 3.21 -0.32 -6.43
CA GLU A 11 2.86 0.78 -7.31
C GLU A 11 1.70 1.60 -6.75
N MET A 12 0.69 0.97 -6.15
CA MET A 12 -0.38 1.69 -5.44
C MET A 12 0.16 2.60 -4.34
N VAL A 13 1.07 2.10 -3.50
CA VAL A 13 1.69 2.92 -2.44
C VAL A 13 2.52 4.05 -3.03
N ARG A 14 3.21 3.84 -4.15
CA ARG A 14 3.95 4.91 -4.85
C ARG A 14 3.03 5.99 -5.39
N THR A 15 1.90 5.62 -5.96
CA THR A 15 0.93 6.59 -6.48
C THR A 15 0.31 7.39 -5.35
N LEU A 16 -0.09 6.75 -4.24
CA LEU A 16 -0.54 7.48 -3.04
C LEU A 16 0.49 8.50 -2.55
N ARG A 17 1.79 8.15 -2.58
CA ARG A 17 2.85 9.11 -2.26
C ARG A 17 2.97 10.27 -3.24
N LYS A 18 2.71 10.05 -4.53
CA LYS A 18 2.68 11.12 -5.55
C LYS A 18 1.50 12.07 -5.33
N GLU A 19 0.38 11.56 -4.83
CA GLU A 19 -0.79 12.37 -4.40
C GLU A 19 -0.58 13.10 -3.07
N GLY A 20 0.62 13.02 -2.47
CA GLY A 20 0.97 13.77 -1.26
C GLY A 20 0.75 13.04 0.06
N PHE A 21 0.33 11.77 0.03
CA PHE A 21 0.22 10.98 1.27
C PHE A 21 1.60 10.62 1.81
N THR A 22 1.78 10.77 3.13
CA THR A 22 2.97 10.28 3.83
C THR A 22 2.89 8.77 4.10
N GLU A 23 4.02 8.13 4.37
CA GLU A 23 4.02 6.70 4.72
C GLU A 23 3.25 6.43 6.02
N GLU A 24 3.30 7.36 6.98
CA GLU A 24 2.52 7.33 8.21
C GLU A 24 1.02 7.43 7.95
N ALA A 25 0.59 8.32 7.04
CA ALA A 25 -0.83 8.47 6.70
C ALA A 25 -1.39 7.21 6.04
N ILE A 26 -0.63 6.61 5.11
CA ILE A 26 -1.00 5.34 4.46
C ILE A 26 -1.05 4.21 5.49
N ALA A 27 -0.08 4.17 6.41
CA ALA A 27 -0.02 3.16 7.46
C ALA A 27 -1.22 3.27 8.42
N LEU A 28 -1.55 4.49 8.84
CA LEU A 28 -2.71 4.77 9.69
C LEU A 28 -4.01 4.33 9.01
N ALA A 29 -4.22 4.73 7.75
CA ALA A 29 -5.41 4.36 6.99
C ALA A 29 -5.51 2.85 6.74
N ALA A 30 -4.39 2.17 6.53
CA ALA A 30 -4.35 0.71 6.35
C ALA A 30 -4.31 -0.07 7.69
N ASN A 31 -4.32 0.62 8.84
CA ASN A 31 -4.16 0.05 10.17
C ASN A 31 -2.95 -0.91 10.28
N VAL A 32 -1.79 -0.43 9.82
CA VAL A 32 -0.49 -1.12 9.92
C VAL A 32 0.57 -0.18 10.47
N SER A 33 1.73 -0.72 10.83
CA SER A 33 2.87 0.12 11.22
C SER A 33 3.52 0.77 10.00
N GLN A 34 4.01 2.01 10.12
CA GLN A 34 4.73 2.69 9.04
C GLN A 34 5.92 1.89 8.47
N PRO A 35 6.72 1.16 9.28
CA PRO A 35 7.74 0.27 8.75
C PRO A 35 7.21 -0.79 7.78
N THR A 36 5.95 -1.19 7.89
CA THR A 36 5.31 -2.09 6.92
C THR A 36 5.20 -1.44 5.55
N ILE A 37 4.78 -0.17 5.50
CA ILE A 37 4.72 0.61 4.25
C ILE A 37 6.13 0.80 3.67
N SER A 38 7.11 1.14 4.49
CA SER A 38 8.51 1.28 4.06
C SER A 38 9.08 -0.04 3.48
N ARG A 39 8.74 -1.19 4.08
CA ARG A 39 9.14 -2.51 3.54
C ARG A 39 8.47 -2.82 2.20
N ILE A 40 7.20 -2.44 1.99
CA ILE A 40 6.50 -2.58 0.70
C ILE A 40 7.22 -1.74 -0.36
N LEU A 41 7.51 -0.47 -0.07
CA LEU A 41 8.19 0.46 -1.00
C LEU A 41 9.60 0.00 -1.38
N SER A 42 10.34 -0.53 -0.42
CA SER A 42 11.69 -1.08 -0.66
C SER A 42 11.70 -2.43 -1.37
N GLY A 43 10.54 -3.07 -1.57
CA GLY A 43 10.44 -4.39 -2.19
C GLY A 43 10.98 -5.54 -1.31
N LYS A 44 11.19 -5.29 -0.01
CA LYS A 44 11.66 -6.30 0.96
C LYS A 44 10.53 -7.23 1.43
N VAL A 45 9.28 -6.93 1.08
CA VAL A 45 8.12 -7.78 1.38
C VAL A 45 7.99 -8.86 0.31
N LYS A 46 8.16 -10.13 0.70
CA LYS A 46 7.91 -11.28 -0.20
C LYS A 46 6.42 -11.57 -0.39
N SER A 47 5.60 -11.31 0.63
CA SER A 47 4.14 -11.31 0.54
C SER A 47 3.54 -10.38 1.60
N ALA A 48 2.64 -9.50 1.17
CA ALA A 48 1.79 -8.77 2.10
C ALA A 48 0.65 -9.69 2.54
N LYS A 49 0.19 -9.54 3.79
CA LYS A 49 -1.05 -10.20 4.23
C LYS A 49 -2.19 -9.69 3.33
N PHE A 50 -3.06 -10.59 2.89
CA PHE A 50 -4.17 -10.27 1.99
C PHE A 50 -5.00 -9.06 2.46
N GLU A 51 -5.27 -8.98 3.77
CA GLU A 51 -5.97 -7.86 4.39
C GLU A 51 -5.26 -6.51 4.19
N VAL A 52 -3.93 -6.47 4.27
CA VAL A 52 -3.14 -5.25 4.05
C VAL A 52 -3.22 -4.81 2.60
N ALA A 53 -3.17 -5.78 1.66
CA ALA A 53 -3.32 -5.48 0.24
C ALA A 53 -4.70 -4.88 -0.06
N LEU A 54 -5.77 -5.45 0.48
CA LEU A 54 -7.13 -4.93 0.30
C LEU A 54 -7.30 -3.51 0.84
N LYS A 55 -6.74 -3.22 2.03
CA LYS A 55 -6.83 -1.87 2.61
C LYS A 55 -6.09 -0.84 1.77
N ILE A 56 -4.85 -1.15 1.35
CA ILE A 56 -4.07 -0.25 0.48
C ILE A 56 -4.79 -0.04 -0.85
N LYS A 57 -5.34 -1.10 -1.45
CA LYS A 57 -6.15 -1.00 -2.67
C LYS A 57 -7.36 -0.10 -2.47
N SER A 58 -8.08 -0.24 -1.36
CA SER A 58 -9.25 0.60 -1.05
C SER A 58 -8.87 2.08 -0.97
N ILE A 59 -7.75 2.41 -0.31
CA ILE A 59 -7.25 3.78 -0.21
C ILE A 59 -6.86 4.30 -1.60
N PHE A 60 -6.14 3.48 -2.38
CA PHE A 60 -5.75 3.84 -3.74
C PHE A 60 -6.95 4.14 -4.64
N ILE A 61 -7.99 3.29 -4.63
CA ILE A 61 -9.22 3.53 -5.41
C ILE A 61 -9.92 4.81 -4.96
N GLN A 62 -9.94 5.11 -3.66
CA GLN A 62 -10.64 6.28 -3.13
C GLN A 62 -9.99 7.62 -3.50
N TYR A 63 -8.65 7.65 -3.64
CA TYR A 63 -7.89 8.90 -3.76
C TYR A 63 -7.11 9.05 -5.07
N CYS A 64 -6.97 7.99 -5.87
CA CYS A 64 -6.13 7.99 -7.08
C CYS A 64 -6.83 7.46 -8.34
N GLN A 65 -8.09 7.01 -8.23
CA GLN A 65 -8.95 6.62 -9.36
C GLN A 65 -10.25 7.41 -9.32
#